data_AF-A0A4R3SAF8-F1
#
_entry.id   AF-A0A4R3SAF8-F1
#
_cell.length_a   1.000
_cell.length_b   1.000
_cell.length_c   1.000
_cell.angle_alpha   90.00
_cell.angle_beta   90.00
_cell.angle_gamma   90.00
#
_symmetry.space_group_name_H-M   'P 1'
#
loop_
_entity.id
_entity.type
_entity.pdbx_description
1 polymer ?
#
loop_
_entity_poly.entity_id
_entity_poly.type
_entity_poly.pdbx_seq_one_letter_code
_entity_poly.pdbx_strand_id
1 'polypeptide(L)' 'MTTTQPHTDPIDQVRRAVAAYQASRQARDDAIAAAAIAVGREAVAEASGLSMSRIQQLVTNRNQGASTSTRAR' A
#
# COMPACT_ATOMS: atom_id res chain seq x y z
N MET A 1 5.56 43.18 9.16
CA MET A 1 5.63 41.71 9.31
C MET A 1 5.11 41.10 8.02
N THR A 2 5.99 40.67 7.12
CA THR A 2 5.61 40.17 5.80
C THR A 2 5.46 38.66 5.91
N THR A 3 4.23 38.17 5.87
CA THR A 3 3.91 36.74 5.90
C THR A 3 4.27 36.14 4.55
N THR A 4 5.48 35.60 4.42
CA THR A 4 5.89 34.87 3.21
C THR A 4 5.04 33.62 3.08
N GLN A 5 4.05 33.69 2.21
CA GLN A 5 3.43 32.58 1.50
C GLN A 5 4.46 31.52 1.08
N PRO A 6 4.63 30.32 1.66
CA PRO A 6 5.46 29.31 1.00
C PRO A 6 4.69 28.88 -0.25
N HIS A 7 5.01 29.50 -1.39
CA HIS A 7 4.53 29.11 -2.70
C HIS A 7 5.05 27.70 -2.95
N THR A 8 4.27 26.67 -2.57
CA THR A 8 4.68 25.30 -2.91
C THR A 8 4.56 25.18 -4.42
N ASP A 9 5.68 24.87 -5.07
CA ASP A 9 5.71 24.51 -6.49
C ASP A 9 4.59 23.50 -6.82
N PRO A 10 3.72 23.77 -7.81
CA PRO A 10 2.65 22.86 -8.22
C PRO A 10 3.15 21.44 -8.51
N ILE A 11 4.37 21.28 -9.04
CA ILE A 11 4.97 19.96 -9.30
C ILE A 11 5.22 19.21 -7.99
N ASP A 12 5.69 19.90 -6.95
CA ASP A 12 5.91 19.28 -5.65
C ASP A 12 4.59 18.93 -4.95
N GLN A 13 3.53 19.72 -5.16
CA GLN A 13 2.19 19.36 -4.68
C GLN A 13 1.69 18.06 -5.33
N VAL A 14 1.83 17.93 -6.65
CA VAL A 14 1.47 16.71 -7.38
C VAL A 14 2.30 15.52 -6.90
N ARG A 15 3.62 15.68 -6.74
CA ARG A 15 4.50 14.63 -6.21
C ARG A 15 4.05 14.16 -4.82
N ARG A 16 3.71 15.08 -3.92
CA ARG A 16 3.22 14.74 -2.58
C ARG A 16 1.88 14.00 -2.64
N ALA A 17 0.95 14.44 -3.49
CA ALA A 17 -0.32 13.76 -3.67
C ALA A 17 -0.15 12.34 -4.22
N VAL A 18 0.72 12.16 -5.22
CA VAL A 18 1.04 10.84 -5.79
C VAL A 18 1.69 9.94 -4.73
N ALA A 19 2.63 10.45 -3.95
CA ALA A 19 3.26 9.69 -2.86
C ALA A 19 2.23 9.26 -1.79
N ALA A 20 1.33 10.15 -1.39
CA ALA A 20 0.26 9.85 -0.44
C ALA A 20 -0.71 8.78 -0.99
N TYR A 21 -1.05 8.87 -2.28
CA TYR A 21 -1.88 7.87 -2.95
C TYR A 21 -1.18 6.50 -2.99
N GLN A 22 0.12 6.46 -3.34
CA GLN A 22 0.89 5.21 -3.34
C GLN A 22 0.95 4.58 -1.95
N ALA A 23 1.21 5.38 -0.91
CA ALA A 23 1.22 4.90 0.48
C ALA A 23 -0.15 4.34 0.89
N SER A 24 -1.24 5.03 0.53
CA SER A 24 -2.60 4.58 0.83
C SER A 24 -2.93 3.26 0.11
N ARG A 25 -2.51 3.13 -1.15
CA ARG A 25 -2.68 1.89 -1.92
C ARG A 25 -1.89 0.74 -1.32
N GLN A 26 -0.66 1.00 -0.88
CA GLN A 26 0.17 -0.01 -0.22
C GLN A 26 -0.49 -0.49 1.08
N ALA A 27 -0.97 0.44 1.92
CA ALA A 27 -1.67 0.10 3.15
C ALA A 27 -2.93 -0.74 2.91
N ARG A 28 -3.69 -0.44 1.84
CA ARG A 28 -4.85 -1.25 1.43
C ARG A 28 -4.42 -2.66 1.01
N ASP A 29 -3.41 -2.77 0.15
CA ASP A 29 -2.91 -4.05 -0.35
C ASP A 29 -2.38 -4.93 0.81
N ASP A 30 -1.74 -4.31 1.81
CA ASP A 30 -1.30 -4.97 3.03
C ASP A 30 -2.44 -5.46 3.92
N ALA A 31 -3.49 -4.66 4.07
CA ALA A 31 -4.69 -5.06 4.82
C ALA A 31 -5.40 -6.25 4.15
N ILE A 32 -5.50 -6.23 2.82
CA ILE A 32 -6.07 -7.34 2.04
C ILE A 32 -5.24 -8.61 2.22
N ALA A 33 -3.91 -8.52 2.12
CA ALA A 33 -3.02 -9.66 2.33
C ALA A 33 -3.14 -10.22 3.75
N ALA A 34 -3.20 -9.36 4.77
CA ALA A 34 -3.37 -9.78 6.17
C ALA A 34 -4.72 -10.48 6.38
N ALA A 35 -5.80 -9.91 5.85
CA ALA A 35 -7.13 -10.53 5.90
C ALA A 35 -7.15 -11.89 5.20
N ALA A 36 -6.48 -12.03 4.06
CA ALA A 36 -6.42 -13.28 3.32
C ALA A 36 -5.69 -14.40 4.07
N ILE A 37 -4.72 -14.04 4.94
CA ILE A 37 -4.02 -14.98 5.83
C ILE A 37 -4.92 -15.38 7.01
N ALA A 38 -5.67 -14.42 7.58
CA ALA A 38 -6.47 -14.64 8.78
C ALA A 38 -7.81 -15.34 8.52
N VAL A 39 -8.53 -14.92 7.48
CA VAL A 39 -9.91 -15.35 7.18
C VAL A 39 -9.97 -16.37 6.04
N GLY A 40 -8.95 -16.39 5.19
CA GLY A 40 -8.87 -17.26 4.02
C GLY A 40 -8.96 -16.47 2.71
N ARG A 41 -8.29 -16.99 1.69
CA ARG A 41 -8.08 -16.27 0.42
C ARG A 41 -9.39 -16.09 -0.35
N GLU A 42 -10.22 -17.13 -0.43
CA GLU A 42 -11.48 -17.14 -1.19
C GLU A 42 -12.47 -16.09 -0.72
N ALA A 43 -12.77 -16.06 0.58
CA ALA A 43 -13.65 -15.05 1.17
C ALA A 43 -13.16 -13.62 0.92
N VAL A 44 -11.83 -13.40 0.97
CA VAL A 44 -11.26 -12.08 0.72
C VAL A 44 -11.31 -11.70 -0.75
N ALA A 45 -11.08 -12.63 -1.68
CA ALA A 45 -11.22 -12.35 -3.11
C ALA A 45 -12.65 -11.93 -3.47
N GLU A 46 -13.65 -12.62 -2.94
CA GLU A 46 -15.06 -12.27 -3.10
C GLU A 46 -15.35 -10.88 -2.52
N ALA A 47 -15.01 -10.64 -1.25
CA ALA A 47 -15.28 -9.38 -0.56
C ALA A 47 -14.55 -8.17 -1.17
N SER A 48 -13.36 -8.38 -1.74
CA SER A 48 -12.55 -7.32 -2.34
C SER A 48 -12.78 -7.14 -3.85
N GLY A 49 -13.51 -8.05 -4.49
CA GLY A 49 -13.68 -8.08 -5.95
C GLY A 49 -12.38 -8.35 -6.71
N LEU A 50 -11.39 -8.97 -6.05
CA LEU A 50 -10.09 -9.27 -6.65
C LEU A 50 -10.02 -10.72 -7.11
N SER A 51 -9.21 -10.97 -8.15
CA SER A 51 -8.95 -12.34 -8.57
C SER A 51 -8.10 -13.10 -7.56
N MET A 52 -8.24 -14.43 -7.54
CA MET A 52 -7.40 -15.31 -6.71
C MET A 52 -5.90 -15.06 -6.91
N SER A 53 -5.48 -14.92 -8.17
CA SER A 53 -4.09 -14.65 -8.53
C SER A 53 -3.59 -13.35 -7.90
N ARG A 54 -4.43 -12.29 -7.89
CA ARG A 54 -4.06 -11.02 -7.24
C ARG A 54 -3.90 -11.18 -5.74
N ILE A 55 -4.80 -11.90 -5.07
CA ILE A 55 -4.67 -12.18 -3.62
C ILE A 55 -3.39 -12.97 -3.33
N GLN A 56 -3.07 -14.00 -4.13
CA GLN A 56 -1.84 -14.77 -3.99
C GLN A 56 -0.58 -13.90 -4.16
N GLN A 57 -0.57 -13.01 -5.14
CA GLN A 57 0.52 -12.04 -5.33
C GLN A 57 0.67 -11.12 -4.11
N LEU A 58 -0.44 -10.57 -3.60
CA LEU A 58 -0.41 -9.67 -2.43
C LEU A 58 0.16 -10.36 -1.19
N VAL A 59 -0.28 -11.59 -0.91
CA VAL A 59 0.25 -12.40 0.20
C VAL A 59 1.74 -12.71 0.01
N THR A 60 2.13 -13.06 -1.22
CA THR A 60 3.53 -13.36 -1.56
C THR A 60 4.43 -12.13 -1.36
N ASN A 61 4.01 -10.98 -1.87
CA ASN A 61 4.75 -9.72 -1.75
C ASN A 61 4.91 -9.31 -0.28
N ARG A 62 3.87 -9.47 0.54
CA ARG A 62 3.93 -9.21 1.98
C ARG A 62 4.98 -10.09 2.68
N ASN A 63 5.00 -11.37 2.36
CA ASN A 63 5.96 -12.32 2.93
C ASN A 63 7.40 -12.02 2.48
N GLN A 64 7.60 -11.61 1.23
CA GLN A 64 8.91 -11.17 0.73
C GLN A 64 9.36 -9.86 1.39
N GLY A 65 8.46 -8.88 1.56
CA GLY A 65 8.75 -7.62 2.26
C GLY A 65 9.17 -7.83 3.71
N ALA A 66 8.49 -8.73 4.44
CA ALA A 66 8.87 -9.11 5.81
C ALA A 66 10.25 -9.81 5.86
N SER A 67 10.56 -10.63 4.86
CA SER A 67 11.84 -11.34 4.74
C SER A 67 13.01 -10.38 4.48
N THR A 68 12.80 -9.35 3.65
CA THR A 68 13.80 -8.32 3.35
C THR A 68 14.08 -7.44 4.57
N SER A 69 13.06 -7.09 5.36
CA SER A 69 13.24 -6.31 6.59
C SER A 69 14.01 -7.07 7.69
N THR A 70 14.03 -8.41 7.65
CA THR A 70 14.75 -9.24 8.64
C THR A 70 16.23 -9.39 8.30
N ARG A 71 16.63 -9.25 7.03
CA ARG A 71 18.04 -9.35 6.59
C ARG A 71 18.85 -8.06 6.77
N ALA A 72 18.19 -6.93 7.01
CA ALA A 72 18.82 -5.62 7.17
C ALA A 72 19.14 -5.25 8.64
N ARG A 73 19.08 -6.23 9.55
CA ARG A 73 19.40 -6.10 10.98
C ARG A 73 20.59 -6.99 11.32
#